data_AF-A0A354DI77-F1
#
_entry.id   AF-A0A354DI77-F1
#
_cell.length_a   1.000
_cell.length_b   1.000
_cell.length_c   1.000
_cell.angle_alpha   90.00
_cell.angle_beta   90.00
_cell.angle_gamma   90.00
#
_symmetry.space_group_name_H-M   'P 1'
#
loop_
_entity.id
_entity.type
_entity.pdbx_description
1 polymer ?
#
loop_
_entity_poly.entity_id
_entity_poly.type
_entity_poly.pdbx_seq_one_letter_code
_entity_poly.pdbx_strand_id
1 'polypeptide(L)'
;MTSANPVVLGDSAELRWEKKFLKDEWGRIQYREVIVPVIKDKEGNIIVPEYKDRQPVLNPEWNPNQEYIPRTKRPEWIAVGLVGKLLVLDDGTCKPNEFCKPNNEGIATPSHTGYRVMKRTGPNQILVLLK
;
A
#
# COMPACT_ATOMS: atom_id res chain seq x y z
N MET A 1 5.11 13.29 -2.43
CA MET A 1 5.47 13.61 -1.04
C MET A 1 5.49 12.31 -0.25
N THR A 2 6.56 12.03 0.48
CA THR A 2 6.62 10.84 1.33
C THR A 2 5.87 11.10 2.64
N SER A 3 5.30 10.05 3.24
CA SER A 3 4.57 10.14 4.51
C SER A 3 5.20 9.23 5.55
N ALA A 4 5.48 9.77 6.72
CA ALA A 4 5.92 8.99 7.88
C ALA A 4 4.74 8.43 8.71
N ASN A 5 3.52 8.93 8.48
CA ASN A 5 2.33 8.56 9.27
C ASN A 5 1.09 8.36 8.38
N PRO A 6 1.07 7.32 7.52
CA PRO A 6 -0.10 6.99 6.72
C PRO A 6 -1.19 6.35 7.59
N VAL A 7 -2.44 6.82 7.46
CA VAL A 7 -3.60 6.20 8.13
C VAL A 7 -4.06 4.95 7.38
N VAL A 8 -4.05 5.01 6.05
CA VAL A 8 -4.36 3.88 5.17
C VAL A 8 -3.18 3.67 4.26
N LEU A 9 -2.57 2.48 4.32
CA LEU A 9 -1.45 2.09 3.47
C LEU A 9 -1.89 0.99 2.51
N GLY A 10 -1.91 1.31 1.22
CA GLY A 10 -2.14 0.35 0.15
C GLY A 10 -0.83 -0.27 -0.34
N ASP A 11 -0.95 -1.41 -1.02
CA ASP A 11 0.14 -2.04 -1.78
C ASP A 11 1.43 -2.30 -0.97
N SER A 12 1.30 -2.59 0.33
CA SER A 12 2.43 -2.90 1.22
C SER A 12 2.87 -4.37 1.12
N ALA A 13 2.00 -5.25 0.63
CA ALA A 13 2.20 -6.68 0.52
C ALA A 13 2.60 -7.36 1.86
N GLU A 14 2.09 -6.90 3.00
CA GLU A 14 2.53 -7.34 4.33
C GLU A 14 2.46 -8.85 4.59
N LEU A 15 1.37 -9.50 4.16
CA LEU A 15 1.08 -10.87 4.58
C LEU A 15 1.65 -11.93 3.64
N ARG A 16 2.14 -11.53 2.46
CA ARG A 16 2.59 -12.46 1.43
C ARG A 16 3.37 -11.75 0.34
N TRP A 17 4.23 -12.51 -0.33
CA TRP A 17 4.85 -12.05 -1.56
C TRP A 17 3.79 -11.56 -2.56
N GLU A 18 4.03 -10.36 -3.09
CA GLU A 18 3.09 -9.65 -3.97
C GLU A 18 2.65 -10.50 -5.18
N LYS A 19 3.58 -11.27 -5.73
CA LYS A 19 3.38 -12.10 -6.92
C LYS A 19 3.09 -13.57 -6.59
N LYS A 20 2.68 -13.89 -5.36
CA LYS A 20 2.33 -15.25 -4.93
C LYS A 20 1.23 -15.89 -5.80
N PHE A 21 0.26 -15.08 -6.23
CA PHE A 21 -0.87 -15.55 -7.02
C PHE A 21 -0.80 -15.03 -8.45
N LEU A 22 -1.28 -15.85 -9.39
CA LEU A 22 -1.40 -15.47 -10.78
C LEU A 22 -2.48 -14.39 -10.91
N LYS A 23 -2.14 -13.33 -11.65
CA LYS A 23 -3.03 -12.20 -11.93
C LYS A 23 -3.38 -12.16 -13.41
N ASP A 24 -4.53 -11.59 -13.74
CA ASP A 24 -4.88 -11.24 -15.12
C ASP A 24 -4.24 -9.91 -15.57
N GLU A 25 -4.53 -9.47 -16.80
CA GLU A 25 -3.99 -8.22 -17.37
C GLU A 25 -4.41 -6.95 -16.62
N TRP A 26 -5.45 -7.02 -15.77
CA TRP A 26 -5.91 -5.92 -14.92
C TRP A 26 -5.42 -6.06 -13.46
N GLY A 27 -4.57 -7.04 -13.16
CA GLY A 27 -4.02 -7.26 -11.83
C GLY A 27 -4.95 -8.00 -10.86
N ARG A 28 -6.08 -8.55 -11.32
CA ARG A 28 -7.01 -9.33 -10.48
C ARG A 28 -6.50 -10.74 -10.32
N ILE A 29 -6.62 -11.30 -9.11
CA ILE A 29 -6.19 -12.68 -8.82
C ILE A 29 -7.10 -13.66 -9.57
N GLN A 30 -6.50 -14.62 -10.26
CA GLN A 30 -7.23 -15.72 -10.89
C GLN A 30 -7.58 -16.79 -9.85
N TYR A 31 -8.78 -17.35 -9.97
CA TYR A 31 -9.29 -18.39 -9.07
C TYR A 31 -9.69 -19.63 -9.86
N ARG A 32 -9.57 -20.79 -9.21
CA ARG A 32 -10.09 -22.08 -9.68
C ARG A 32 -11.05 -22.68 -8.66
N GLU A 33 -12.03 -23.41 -9.14
CA GLU A 33 -12.89 -24.22 -8.28
C GLU A 33 -12.21 -25.56 -7.99
N VAL A 34 -12.20 -25.96 -6.73
CA VAL A 34 -11.67 -27.25 -6.27
C VAL A 34 -12.76 -27.95 -5.46
N ILE A 35 -12.96 -29.23 -5.73
CA ILE A 35 -13.85 -30.07 -4.92
C ILE A 35 -13.06 -30.53 -3.70
N VAL A 36 -13.48 -30.10 -2.52
CA VAL A 36 -12.89 -30.52 -1.26
C VAL A 36 -13.61 -31.78 -0.79
N PRO A 37 -12.89 -32.92 -0.66
CA PRO A 37 -13.52 -34.20 -0.34
C PRO A 37 -14.08 -34.22 1.09
N VAL A 38 -15.04 -35.12 1.32
CA VAL A 38 -15.60 -35.39 2.66
C VAL A 38 -14.49 -35.70 3.68
N ILE A 39 -14.56 -35.04 4.84
CA ILE A 39 -13.72 -35.37 6.00
C ILE A 39 -14.55 -36.21 6.96
N LYS A 40 -14.07 -37.42 7.28
CA LYS A 40 -14.70 -38.34 8.23
C LYS A 40 -13.88 -38.45 9.51
N ASP A 41 -14.55 -38.75 10.63
CA ASP A 41 -13.88 -39.15 11.86
C ASP A 41 -13.35 -40.60 11.77
N LYS A 42 -12.74 -41.09 12.84
CA LYS A 42 -12.24 -42.48 12.94
C LYS A 42 -13.36 -43.53 12.94
N GLU A 43 -14.60 -43.12 13.21
CA GLU A 43 -15.79 -43.97 13.31
C GLU A 43 -16.60 -43.97 12.01
N GLY A 44 -16.18 -43.19 11.01
CA GLY A 44 -16.81 -43.09 9.70
C GLY A 44 -17.93 -42.06 9.58
N ASN A 45 -18.21 -41.28 10.63
CA ASN A 45 -19.19 -40.20 10.58
C ASN A 45 -18.62 -39.02 9.79
N ILE A 46 -19.48 -38.37 9.00
CA ILE A 46 -19.12 -37.20 8.20
C ILE A 46 -18.99 -36.00 9.14
N ILE A 47 -17.77 -35.48 9.29
CA ILE A 47 -17.52 -34.23 10.03
C ILE A 47 -17.78 -33.03 9.10
N VAL A 48 -17.27 -33.10 7.87
CA VAL A 48 -17.43 -32.04 6.87
C VAL A 48 -17.91 -32.67 5.55
N PRO A 49 -19.07 -32.25 5.03
CA PRO A 49 -19.55 -32.72 3.73
C PRO A 49 -18.65 -32.22 2.59
N GLU A 50 -18.73 -32.86 1.43
CA GLU A 50 -18.08 -32.37 0.23
C GLU A 50 -18.62 -30.99 -0.13
N TYR A 51 -17.73 -30.06 -0.49
CA TYR A 51 -18.11 -28.74 -0.98
C TYR A 51 -17.15 -28.24 -2.04
N LYS A 52 -17.63 -27.28 -2.83
CA LYS A 52 -16.81 -26.56 -3.80
C LYS A 52 -16.17 -25.36 -3.14
N ASP A 53 -14.85 -25.27 -3.25
CA ASP A 53 -14.07 -24.16 -2.74
C ASP A 53 -13.45 -23.35 -3.88
N ARG A 54 -13.36 -22.03 -3.72
CA ARG A 54 -12.79 -21.13 -4.73
C ARG A 54 -11.40 -20.70 -4.29
N GLN A 55 -10.38 -21.34 -4.85
CA GLN A 55 -8.99 -21.16 -4.44
C GLN A 55 -8.20 -20.30 -5.44
N PRO A 56 -7.34 -19.39 -4.96
CA PRO A 56 -6.50 -18.58 -5.84
C PRO A 56 -5.41 -19.43 -6.52
N VAL A 57 -5.15 -19.17 -7.79
CA VAL A 57 -4.13 -19.88 -8.57
C VAL A 57 -2.74 -19.38 -8.19
N LEU A 58 -1.84 -20.28 -7.82
CA LEU A 58 -0.45 -19.95 -7.48
C LEU A 58 0.33 -19.57 -8.74
N ASN A 59 1.21 -18.56 -8.62
CA ASN A 59 2.16 -18.23 -9.66
C ASN A 59 3.25 -19.33 -9.72
N PRO A 60 3.55 -19.93 -10.88
CA PRO A 60 4.63 -20.91 -11.04
C PRO A 60 6.02 -20.41 -10.59
N GLU A 61 6.25 -19.10 -10.65
CA GLU A 61 7.51 -18.49 -10.20
C GLU A 61 7.61 -18.34 -8.68
N TRP A 62 6.51 -18.54 -7.96
CA TRP A 62 6.51 -18.41 -6.50
C TRP A 62 7.21 -19.61 -5.85
N ASN A 63 8.28 -19.33 -5.11
CA ASN A 63 8.99 -20.32 -4.31
C ASN A 63 8.50 -20.29 -2.84
N PRO A 64 7.86 -21.36 -2.34
CA PRO A 64 7.39 -21.44 -0.95
C PRO A 64 8.54 -21.52 0.08
N ASN A 65 9.74 -21.95 -0.33
CA ASN A 65 10.89 -22.09 0.56
C ASN A 65 11.68 -20.79 0.72
N GLN A 66 11.37 -19.76 -0.08
CA GLN A 66 12.04 -18.48 0.00
C GLN A 66 11.34 -17.61 1.06
N GLU A 67 12.13 -17.11 2.02
CA GLU A 67 11.64 -16.15 3.00
C GLU A 67 11.23 -14.84 2.32
N TYR A 68 10.06 -14.32 2.69
CA TYR A 68 9.53 -13.08 2.16
C TYR A 68 9.70 -11.95 3.15
N ILE A 69 10.34 -10.85 2.69
CA ILE A 69 10.45 -9.60 3.45
C ILE A 69 9.41 -8.60 2.90
N PRO A 70 8.41 -8.19 3.72
CA PRO A 70 7.43 -7.17 3.37
C PRO A 70 8.04 -5.86 2.87
N ARG A 71 7.32 -5.11 2.03
CA ARG A 71 7.80 -3.82 1.50
C ARG A 71 8.09 -2.81 2.62
N THR A 72 7.31 -2.83 3.69
CA THR A 72 7.52 -1.96 4.87
C THR A 72 8.85 -2.15 5.58
N LYS A 73 9.48 -3.33 5.43
CA LYS A 73 10.78 -3.65 6.03
C LYS A 73 11.95 -3.47 5.05
N ARG A 74 11.69 -2.99 3.84
CA ARG A 74 12.67 -2.89 2.75
C ARG A 74 13.00 -1.43 2.45
N PRO A 75 14.28 -1.02 2.42
CA PRO A 75 14.68 0.37 2.34
C PRO A 75 14.37 1.01 0.98
N GLU A 76 14.22 0.22 -0.09
CA GLU A 76 13.86 0.73 -1.41
C GLU A 76 12.39 1.17 -1.52
N TRP A 77 11.55 0.86 -0.52
CA TRP A 77 10.15 1.23 -0.47
C TRP A 77 9.89 2.32 0.55
N ILE A 78 9.07 3.31 0.17
CA ILE A 78 8.64 4.39 1.06
C ILE A 78 7.15 4.67 0.86
N ALA A 79 6.44 4.99 1.93
CA ALA A 79 5.03 5.37 1.85
C ALA A 79 4.90 6.75 1.18
N VAL A 80 4.06 6.84 0.16
CA VAL A 80 3.77 8.07 -0.59
C VAL A 80 2.36 8.52 -0.28
N GLY A 81 2.21 9.78 0.15
CA GLY A 81 0.89 10.38 0.34
C GLY A 81 0.25 10.74 -0.99
N LEU A 82 -0.93 10.17 -1.25
CA LEU A 82 -1.72 10.48 -2.44
C LEU A 82 -2.83 11.49 -2.14
N VAL A 83 -3.45 11.38 -0.96
CA VAL A 83 -4.56 12.23 -0.52
C VAL A 83 -4.43 12.49 0.98
N GLY A 84 -4.82 13.69 1.40
CA GLY A 84 -4.92 14.06 2.82
C GLY A 84 -3.96 15.16 3.23
N LYS A 85 -3.76 15.29 4.55
CA LYS A 85 -2.94 16.34 5.16
C LYS A 85 -1.53 15.81 5.40
N LEU A 86 -0.53 16.43 4.78
CA LEU A 86 0.86 15.99 4.87
C LEU A 86 1.76 17.12 5.35
N LEU A 87 2.68 16.77 6.24
CA LEU A 87 3.81 17.62 6.59
C LEU A 87 4.86 17.50 5.49
N VAL A 88 5.34 18.64 5.01
CA VAL A 88 6.35 18.71 3.96
C VAL A 88 7.48 19.65 4.37
N LEU A 89 8.66 19.35 3.85
CA LEU A 89 9.83 20.21 3.96
C LEU A 89 9.65 21.42 3.04
N ASP A 90 9.88 22.61 3.58
CA ASP A 90 9.85 23.86 2.84
C ASP A 90 11.12 24.68 3.08
N ASP A 91 11.37 25.66 2.23
CA ASP A 91 12.56 26.54 2.30
C ASP A 91 12.44 27.66 3.37
N GLY A 92 11.36 27.67 4.13
CA GLY A 92 11.06 28.66 5.16
C GLY A 92 10.28 29.88 4.65
N THR A 93 10.02 29.95 3.34
CA THR A 93 9.37 31.13 2.73
C THR A 93 7.87 30.94 2.50
N CYS A 94 7.37 29.70 2.61
CA CYS A 94 5.94 29.39 2.44
C CYS A 94 5.07 30.01 3.56
N LYS A 95 3.90 30.54 3.20
CA LYS A 95 2.99 31.18 4.16
C LYS A 95 1.68 30.40 4.29
N PRO A 96 1.11 30.31 5.52
CA PRO A 96 -0.25 29.80 5.69
C PRO A 96 -1.23 30.57 4.81
N ASN A 97 -2.23 29.87 4.30
CA ASN A 97 -3.21 30.45 3.38
C ASN A 97 -2.63 30.97 2.05
N GLU A 98 -1.48 30.46 1.64
CA GLU A 98 -0.97 30.60 0.27
C GLU A 98 -0.81 29.21 -0.38
N PHE A 99 -0.17 29.15 -1.55
CA PHE A 99 0.10 27.90 -2.25
C PHE A 99 1.61 27.64 -2.34
N CYS A 100 1.97 26.38 -2.49
CA CYS A 100 3.35 25.96 -2.70
C CYS A 100 3.46 24.88 -3.77
N LYS A 101 4.64 24.80 -4.38
CA LYS A 101 5.05 23.71 -5.28
C LYS A 101 6.47 23.25 -4.93
N PRO A 102 6.82 21.98 -5.20
CA PRO A 102 8.20 21.57 -5.07
C PRO A 102 9.07 22.29 -6.10
N ASN A 103 10.26 22.71 -5.69
CA ASN A 103 11.34 23.09 -6.59
C ASN A 103 12.01 21.82 -7.19
N ASN A 104 13.10 22.01 -7.94
CA ASN A 104 13.83 20.90 -8.58
C ASN A 104 14.53 19.95 -7.59
N GLU A 105 14.59 20.32 -6.31
CA GLU A 105 15.17 19.52 -5.22
C GLU A 105 14.09 18.83 -4.36
N GLY A 106 12.80 19.03 -4.69
CA GLY A 106 11.69 18.47 -3.92
C GLY A 106 11.32 19.26 -2.67
N ILE A 107 11.85 20.47 -2.48
CA ILE A 107 11.54 21.37 -1.36
C ILE A 107 10.36 22.25 -1.74
N ALA A 108 9.36 22.39 -0.87
CA ALA A 108 8.23 23.25 -1.12
C ALA A 108 8.64 24.74 -1.10
N THR A 109 8.31 25.46 -2.16
CA THR A 109 8.51 26.91 -2.31
C THR A 109 7.19 27.61 -2.63
N PRO A 110 7.04 28.91 -2.31
CA PRO A 110 5.85 29.68 -2.61
C PRO A 110 5.49 29.64 -4.09
N SER A 111 4.21 29.55 -4.38
CA SER A 111 3.68 29.60 -5.74
C SER A 111 2.28 30.19 -5.73
N HIS A 112 1.82 30.66 -6.88
CA HIS A 112 0.42 31.08 -7.06
C HIS A 112 -0.54 29.89 -7.29
N THR A 113 -0.01 28.69 -7.50
CA THR A 113 -0.78 27.46 -7.80
C THR A 113 -0.17 26.26 -7.11
N GLY A 114 -0.87 25.12 -7.05
CA GLY A 114 -0.35 23.88 -6.48
C GLY A 114 -1.04 23.51 -5.17
N TYR A 115 -0.26 23.14 -4.16
CA TYR A 115 -0.79 22.63 -2.90
C TYR A 115 -1.09 23.76 -1.93
N ARG A 116 -2.25 23.67 -1.26
CA ARG A 116 -2.67 24.68 -0.29
C ARG A 116 -1.90 24.52 1.01
N VAL A 117 -1.24 25.58 1.46
CA VAL A 117 -0.57 25.62 2.77
C VAL A 117 -1.60 25.89 3.86
N MET A 118 -1.81 24.92 4.74
CA MET A 118 -2.77 25.02 5.83
C MET A 118 -2.18 25.74 7.05
N LYS A 119 -0.98 25.35 7.47
CA LYS A 119 -0.28 25.94 8.61
C LYS A 119 1.22 25.73 8.51
N ARG A 120 2.00 26.61 9.12
CA ARG A 120 3.41 26.40 9.40
C ARG A 120 3.56 25.68 10.74
N THR A 121 4.38 24.64 10.79
CA THR A 121 4.63 23.84 12.01
C THR A 121 6.07 23.97 12.50
N GLY A 122 6.98 24.50 11.68
CA GLY A 122 8.37 24.75 12.05
C GLY A 122 9.07 25.72 11.08
N PRO A 123 10.38 25.96 11.28
CA PRO A 123 11.16 26.88 10.45
C PRO A 123 11.24 26.42 8.98
N ASN A 124 11.24 25.10 8.74
CA ASN A 124 11.34 24.46 7.43
C ASN A 124 10.25 23.40 7.23
N GLN A 125 9.11 23.54 7.92
CA GLN A 125 8.02 22.58 7.84
C GLN A 125 6.66 23.26 7.78
N ILE A 126 5.87 22.81 6.81
CA ILE A 126 4.48 23.24 6.61
C ILE A 126 3.55 22.03 6.48
N LEU A 127 2.29 22.22 6.85
CA LEU A 127 1.22 21.28 6.60
C LEU A 127 0.49 21.70 5.33
N VAL A 128 0.40 20.79 4.36
CA VAL A 128 -0.32 20.97 3.10
C VAL A 128 -1.48 19.98 3.00
N LEU A 129 -2.45 20.31 2.12
CA LEU A 129 -3.56 19.44 1.78
C LEU A 129 -3.41 18.94 0.34
N LEU A 130 -3.31 17.63 0.17
CA LEU A 130 -3.40 16.93 -1.10
C LEU A 130 -4.87 16.53 -1.32
N LYS A 131 -5.42 16.94 -2.46
CA LYS A 131 -6.79 16.65 -2.89
C LYS A 131 -6.73 15.93 -4.23
#